data_AF-A0A519UIN7-F1
#
_entry.id   AF-A0A519UIN7-F1
#
_cell.length_a   1.000
_cell.length_b   1.000
_cell.length_c   1.000
_cell.angle_alpha   90.00
_cell.angle_beta   90.00
_cell.angle_gamma   90.00
#
_symmetry.space_group_name_H-M   'P 1'
#
loop_
_entity.id
_entity.type
_entity.pdbx_description
1 polymer ?
#
loop_
_entity_poly.entity_id
_entity_poly.type
_entity_poly.pdbx_seq_one_letter_code
_entity_poly.pdbx_strand_id
1 'polypeptide(L)' 'MNKCLKSLLFLLLITPLISIAQNTAKIAPKREFRGVWVATVTNIDWPSRQGLTIDQQKAELIGIL' A
#
# COMPACT_ATOMS: atom_id res chain seq x y z
N MET A 1 -7.91 11.03 -53.18
CA MET A 1 -7.19 10.45 -52.02
C MET A 1 -8.00 9.32 -51.43
N ASN A 2 -7.54 8.10 -51.66
CA ASN A 2 -8.30 6.85 -51.64
C ASN A 2 -8.68 6.52 -50.18
N LYS A 3 -9.90 6.03 -49.92
CA LYS A 3 -10.42 5.78 -48.55
C LYS A 3 -9.43 4.96 -47.68
N CYS A 4 -8.75 4.00 -48.31
CA CYS A 4 -7.71 3.17 -47.68
C CYS A 4 -6.51 4.01 -47.17
N LEU A 5 -6.04 4.97 -47.97
CA LEU A 5 -4.90 5.83 -47.62
C LEU A 5 -5.22 6.76 -46.44
N LYS A 6 -6.45 7.30 -46.39
CA LYS A 6 -6.91 8.12 -45.26
C LYS A 6 -7.05 7.30 -43.97
N SER A 7 -7.57 6.08 -44.07
CA SER A 7 -7.70 5.17 -42.92
C SER A 7 -6.35 4.74 -42.36
N LEU A 8 -5.36 4.53 -43.23
CA LEU A 8 -4.00 4.18 -42.82
C LEU A 8 -3.32 5.35 -42.09
N LEU A 9 -3.46 6.57 -42.60
CA LEU A 9 -2.93 7.78 -41.95
C LEU A 9 -3.59 8.05 -40.60
N PHE A 10 -4.89 7.83 -40.47
CA PHE A 10 -5.61 7.99 -39.21
C PHE A 10 -5.15 6.98 -38.15
N LEU A 11 -4.92 5.72 -38.54
CA LEU A 11 -4.42 4.68 -37.62
C LEU A 11 -3.01 5.03 -37.10
N LEU A 12 -2.15 5.56 -37.97
CA LEU A 12 -0.77 5.92 -37.66
C LEU A 12 -0.67 7.16 -36.73
N LEU A 13 -1.68 8.03 -36.75
CA LEU A 13 -1.76 9.20 -35.87
C LEU A 13 -2.28 8.87 -34.46
N ILE A 14 -3.01 7.76 -34.28
CA ILE A 14 -3.60 7.38 -32.99
C ILE A 14 -2.66 6.47 -32.16
N THR A 15 -1.72 5.78 -32.80
CA THR A 15 -0.77 4.88 -32.12
C THR A 15 0.08 5.50 -30.99
N PRO A 16 0.59 6.75 -31.05
CA PRO A 16 1.43 7.27 -29.97
C PRO A 16 0.65 7.67 -28.70
N LEU A 17 -0.68 7.82 -28.76
CA LEU A 17 -1.51 8.16 -27.59
C LEU A 17 -1.59 7.00 -26.58
N ILE A 18 -1.41 5.76 -27.03
CA ILE A 18 -1.51 4.56 -26.19
C ILE A 18 -0.23 4.36 -25.36
N SER A 19 0.93 4.82 -25.83
CA SER A 19 2.22 4.65 -25.14
C SER A 19 2.38 5.53 -23.90
N ILE A 20 1.64 6.63 -23.78
CA ILE A 20 1.70 7.54 -22.61
C ILE A 20 0.92 6.96 -21.42
N ALA A 21 0.07 5.95 -21.65
CA ALA A 21 -0.73 5.29 -20.61
C ALA A 21 0.04 4.21 -19.83
N GLN A 22 1.33 3.99 -20.11
CA GLN A 22 2.14 3.07 -19.33
C GLN A 22 2.38 3.65 -17.94
N ASN A 23 1.57 3.16 -16.99
CA ASN A 23 1.76 3.35 -15.56
C ASN A 23 3.19 2.89 -15.25
N THR A 24 4.10 3.83 -14.95
CA THR A 24 5.45 3.50 -14.53
C THR A 24 5.29 2.67 -13.27
N ALA A 25 5.50 1.36 -13.37
CA ALA A 25 5.37 0.45 -12.25
C ALA A 25 6.30 0.97 -11.14
N LYS A 26 5.72 1.69 -10.17
CA LYS A 26 6.46 2.16 -9.00
C LYS A 26 7.00 0.90 -8.35
N ILE A 27 8.31 0.71 -8.44
CA ILE A 27 8.99 -0.38 -7.77
C ILE A 27 8.71 -0.17 -6.27
N ALA A 28 7.91 -1.06 -5.69
CA ALA A 28 7.59 -1.00 -4.28
C ALA A 28 8.90 -1.11 -3.48
N PRO A 29 9.04 -0.37 -2.37
CA PRO A 29 10.25 -0.45 -1.56
C PRO A 29 10.41 -1.87 -1.01
N LYS A 30 11.66 -2.36 -0.96
CA LYS A 30 11.98 -3.70 -0.43
C LYS A 30 11.50 -3.91 1.02
N ARG A 31 11.36 -2.82 1.77
CA ARG A 31 10.78 -2.80 3.11
C ARG A 31 9.75 -1.69 3.19
N GLU A 32 8.60 -2.04 3.72
CA GLU A 32 7.54 -1.11 4.05
C GLU A 32 7.45 -0.97 5.57
N PHE A 33 6.91 0.16 6.02
CA PHE A 33 6.55 0.33 7.41
C PHE A 33 5.42 -0.66 7.76
N ARG A 34 5.63 -1.47 8.81
CA ARG A 34 4.66 -2.43 9.30
C ARG A 34 4.40 -2.14 10.77
N GLY A 35 3.15 -1.87 11.10
CA GLY A 35 2.69 -1.67 12.47
C GLY A 35 1.40 -2.44 12.69
N VAL A 36 1.09 -2.69 13.96
CA VAL A 36 -0.17 -3.30 14.40
C VAL A 36 -0.85 -2.36 15.38
N TRP A 37 -2.18 -2.36 15.38
CA TRP A 37 -2.96 -1.64 16.37
C TRP A 37 -3.09 -2.47 17.64
N VAL A 38 -2.89 -1.83 18.80
CA VAL A 38 -3.02 -2.45 20.11
C VAL A 38 -4.02 -1.63 20.92
N ALA A 39 -5.20 -2.19 21.16
CA ALA A 39 -6.29 -1.53 21.87
C ALA A 39 -6.21 -1.75 23.39
N THR A 40 -6.38 -0.66 24.13
CA THR A 40 -6.36 -0.64 25.60
C THR A 40 -7.74 -0.62 26.25
N VAL A 41 -8.78 -0.29 25.49
CA VAL A 41 -10.16 -0.32 25.99
C VAL A 41 -10.49 -1.73 26.47
N THR A 42 -10.99 -1.83 27.70
CA THR A 42 -11.33 -3.11 28.35
C THR A 42 -10.25 -4.19 28.26
N ASN A 43 -8.96 -3.82 28.19
CA ASN A 43 -7.85 -4.77 28.10
C ASN A 43 -7.97 -5.76 26.91
N ILE A 44 -8.51 -5.32 25.76
CA ILE A 44 -8.74 -6.19 24.60
C ILE A 44 -7.43 -6.84 24.13
N ASP A 45 -6.41 -6.02 23.87
CA ASP A 45 -5.11 -6.52 23.41
C ASP A 45 -4.05 -6.43 24.51
N TRP A 46 -4.01 -5.30 25.22
CA TRP A 46 -3.02 -5.04 26.27
C TRP A 46 -3.54 -3.93 27.22
N PRO A 47 -3.19 -3.92 28.52
CA PRO A 47 -2.46 -4.97 29.23
C PRO A 47 -3.31 -6.23 29.43
N SER A 48 -2.69 -7.36 29.79
CA SER A 48 -3.38 -8.65 29.92
C SER A 48 -4.52 -8.64 30.95
N ARG A 49 -4.41 -7.78 31.97
CA ARG A 49 -5.44 -7.55 32.99
C ARG A 49 -5.24 -6.20 33.68
N GLN A 50 -6.25 -5.80 34.43
CA GLN A 50 -6.21 -4.60 35.25
C GLN A 50 -5.31 -4.78 36.48
N GLY A 51 -4.74 -3.68 36.98
CA GLY A 51 -3.96 -3.66 38.22
C GLY A 51 -2.50 -4.14 38.10
N LEU A 52 -1.99 -4.37 36.89
CA LEU A 52 -0.57 -4.67 36.69
C LEU A 52 0.31 -3.49 37.08
N THR A 53 1.49 -3.79 37.64
CA THR A 53 2.51 -2.77 37.89
C THR A 53 3.03 -2.20 36.58
N ILE A 54 3.62 -1.01 36.63
CA ILE A 54 4.23 -0.37 35.46
C ILE A 54 5.27 -1.29 34.81
N ASP A 55 6.06 -2.00 35.61
CA ASP A 55 7.11 -2.89 35.10
C ASP A 55 6.53 -4.11 34.40
N GLN A 56 5.43 -4.67 34.92
CA GLN A 56 4.71 -5.78 34.27
C GLN A 56 4.09 -5.33 32.94
N GLN A 57 3.45 -4.16 32.91
CA GLN A 57 2.89 -3.61 31.69
C GLN A 57 3.96 -3.38 30.61
N LYS A 58 5.11 -2.81 30.99
CA LYS A 58 6.26 -2.64 30.07
C LYS A 58 6.77 -3.97 29.56
N ALA A 59 6.92 -4.97 30.43
CA ALA A 59 7.38 -6.29 30.02
C ALA A 59 6.43 -6.94 29.00
N GLU A 60 5.11 -6.82 29.22
CA GLU A 60 4.11 -7.30 28.26
C GLU A 60 4.19 -6.56 26.92
N LEU A 61 4.34 -5.24 26.94
CA LEU A 61 4.43 -4.44 25.71
C LEU A 61 5.69 -4.78 24.91
N ILE A 62 6.82 -5.02 25.58
CA ILE A 62 8.06 -5.49 24.95
C ILE A 62 7.85 -6.87 24.33
N GLY A 63 7.06 -7.75 24.95
CA GLY A 63 6.73 -9.07 24.39
C GLY A 63 5.86 -9.04 23.13
N ILE A 64 5.21 -7.91 22.82
CA ILE A 64 4.41 -7.72 21.60
C ILE A 64 5.28 -7.31 20.40
N LEU A 65 6.45 -6.70 20.64
CA LEU A 65 7.39 -6.23 19.60
C LEU A 65 8.27 -7.37 19.06
#